data_AF-A0A522EB56-F1
#
_entry.id   AF-A0A522EB56-F1
#
_cell.length_a   1.000
_cell.length_b   1.000
_cell.length_c   1.000
_cell.angle_alpha   90.00
_cell.angle_beta   90.00
_cell.angle_gamma   90.00
#
_symmetry.space_group_name_H-M   'P 1'
#
loop_
_entity.id
_entity.type
_entity.pdbx_description
1 polymer ?
#
loop_
_entity_poly.entity_id
_entity_poly.type
_entity_poly.pdbx_seq_one_letter_code
_entity_poly.pdbx_strand_id
1 'polypeptide(L)'
;WDLSVDELLTVLKAWCNRISELSQKPATKWVAAFKNHGKEGGASLMHSHSQIVSFNLEPPQVMAEINASRNYSGCPYCKLMENEKKSHRRVKETGSFASFTPYASRFNYETWIFPKKHTISLLEFSNDELREMAEHIKHILSRLKTIDIPYNLFLHYPPKGHDLHFHIEITPRGGIWAGFEFTTAITINSISPEFAASFLRGEVDEQGNPQL
;
A
#
# COMPACT_ATOMS: atom_id res chain seq x y z
N TRP A 1 0.26 13.72 3.31
CA TRP A 1 0.31 13.41 4.75
C TRP A 1 -0.50 14.36 5.64
N ASP A 2 -0.90 15.56 5.19
CA ASP A 2 -1.54 16.55 6.08
C ASP A 2 -3.00 16.26 6.44
N LEU A 3 -3.73 15.54 5.57
CA LEU A 3 -5.11 15.14 5.82
C LEU A 3 -5.26 14.46 7.19
N SER A 4 -6.33 14.79 7.88
CA SER A 4 -6.82 14.11 9.09
C SER A 4 -7.36 12.72 8.74
N VAL A 5 -7.61 11.91 9.77
CA VAL A 5 -8.25 10.58 9.61
C VAL A 5 -9.63 10.71 8.97
N ASP A 6 -10.43 11.71 9.35
CA ASP A 6 -11.77 11.94 8.79
C ASP A 6 -11.74 12.36 7.31
N GLU A 7 -10.75 13.16 6.93
CA GLU A 7 -10.54 13.53 5.52
C GLU A 7 -10.05 12.33 4.70
N LEU A 8 -9.15 11.51 5.25
CA LEU A 8 -8.71 10.27 4.60
C LEU A 8 -9.86 9.26 4.45
N LEU A 9 -10.73 9.13 5.46
CA LEU A 9 -11.95 8.33 5.37
C LEU A 9 -12.86 8.83 4.25
N THR A 10 -13.01 10.15 4.10
CA THR A 10 -13.76 10.75 2.99
C THR A 10 -13.15 10.39 1.64
N VAL A 11 -11.82 10.41 1.51
CA VAL A 11 -11.11 9.99 0.29
C VAL A 11 -11.35 8.50 -0.01
N LEU A 12 -11.24 7.62 1.00
CA LEU A 12 -11.49 6.18 0.82
C LEU A 12 -12.92 5.91 0.38
N LYS A 13 -13.91 6.60 0.96
CA LYS A 13 -15.32 6.51 0.53
C LYS A 13 -15.50 6.97 -0.92
N ALA A 14 -14.83 8.04 -1.32
CA ALA A 14 -14.84 8.50 -2.70
C ALA A 14 -14.22 7.45 -3.64
N TRP A 15 -13.14 6.77 -3.22
CA TRP A 15 -12.58 5.64 -3.96
C TRP A 15 -13.57 4.49 -4.09
N CYS A 16 -14.23 4.08 -3.01
CA CYS A 16 -15.28 3.05 -3.05
C CYS A 16 -16.38 3.40 -4.07
N ASN A 17 -16.90 4.63 -4.00
CA ASN A 17 -17.97 5.07 -4.90
C ASN A 17 -17.53 4.98 -6.37
N ARG A 18 -16.34 5.48 -6.70
CA ARG A 18 -15.85 5.51 -8.08
C ARG A 18 -15.43 4.14 -8.59
N ILE A 19 -14.83 3.29 -7.74
CA ILE A 19 -14.52 1.90 -8.11
C ILE A 19 -15.80 1.13 -8.40
N SER A 20 -16.83 1.26 -7.54
CA SER A 20 -18.13 0.63 -7.75
C SER A 20 -18.76 1.04 -9.08
N GLU A 21 -18.83 2.35 -9.36
CA GLU A 21 -19.41 2.89 -10.60
C GLU A 21 -18.64 2.46 -11.86
N LEU A 22 -17.31 2.58 -11.84
CA LEU A 22 -16.46 2.28 -13.00
C LEU A 22 -16.41 0.77 -13.30
N SER A 23 -16.50 -0.08 -12.28
CA SER A 23 -16.49 -1.55 -12.42
C SER A 23 -17.76 -2.10 -13.08
N GLN A 24 -18.84 -1.33 -13.12
CA GLN A 24 -20.09 -1.71 -13.80
C GLN A 24 -20.04 -1.45 -15.31
N LYS A 25 -19.05 -0.69 -15.81
CA LYS A 25 -18.92 -0.41 -17.25
C LYS A 25 -18.47 -1.69 -17.97
N PRO A 26 -19.16 -2.13 -19.05
CA PRO A 26 -18.84 -3.40 -19.73
C PRO A 26 -17.41 -3.55 -20.23
N ALA A 27 -16.77 -2.44 -20.62
CA ALA A 27 -15.39 -2.42 -21.11
C ALA A 27 -14.34 -2.42 -19.98
N THR A 28 -14.71 -2.15 -18.73
CA THR A 28 -13.77 -2.09 -17.62
C THR A 28 -13.38 -3.49 -17.18
N LYS A 29 -12.07 -3.78 -17.17
CA LYS A 29 -11.51 -5.00 -16.58
C LYS A 29 -10.93 -4.76 -15.20
N TRP A 30 -10.38 -3.57 -14.95
CA TRP A 30 -9.82 -3.20 -13.66
C TRP A 30 -9.85 -1.68 -13.45
N VAL A 31 -9.88 -1.26 -12.17
CA VAL A 31 -9.89 0.15 -11.77
C VAL A 31 -8.71 0.44 -10.84
N ALA A 32 -7.70 1.15 -11.33
CA ALA A 32 -6.60 1.61 -10.49
C ALA A 32 -7.08 2.81 -9.65
N ALA A 33 -6.84 2.79 -8.33
CA ALA A 33 -6.97 3.96 -7.47
C ALA A 33 -5.63 4.17 -6.75
N PHE A 34 -5.07 5.37 -6.92
CA PHE A 34 -3.72 5.67 -6.44
C PHE A 34 -3.51 7.16 -6.15
N LYS A 35 -2.41 7.46 -5.47
CA LYS A 35 -1.95 8.80 -5.17
C LYS A 35 -0.45 8.88 -5.44
N ASN A 36 -0.07 9.97 -6.09
CA ASN A 36 1.32 10.40 -6.24
C ASN A 36 1.55 11.60 -5.32
N HIS A 37 2.68 11.61 -4.61
CA HIS A 37 3.09 12.70 -3.74
C HIS A 37 4.56 13.04 -4.00
N GLY A 38 4.85 14.33 -4.14
CA GLY A 38 6.18 14.85 -4.45
C GLY A 38 6.61 14.59 -5.89
N LYS A 39 7.66 15.30 -6.32
CA LYS A 39 8.15 15.28 -7.71
C LYS A 39 8.65 13.89 -8.09
N GLU A 40 9.42 13.26 -7.21
CA GLU A 40 10.01 11.93 -7.38
C GLU A 40 8.95 10.81 -7.32
N GLY A 41 7.79 11.10 -6.72
CA GLY A 41 6.57 10.28 -6.80
C GLY A 41 5.76 10.49 -8.08
N GLY A 42 6.18 11.39 -8.97
CA GLY A 42 5.49 11.66 -10.22
C GLY A 42 4.27 12.57 -10.08
N ALA A 43 4.17 13.36 -9.00
CA ALA A 43 3.13 14.38 -8.90
C ALA A 43 3.42 15.52 -9.90
N SER A 44 2.48 15.77 -10.81
CA SER A 44 2.57 16.85 -11.80
C SER A 44 2.04 18.19 -11.28
N LEU A 45 1.25 18.17 -10.19
CA LEU A 45 0.64 19.34 -9.57
C LEU A 45 1.01 19.39 -8.09
N MET A 46 1.21 20.60 -7.58
CA MET A 46 1.45 20.84 -6.15
C MET A 46 0.23 20.56 -5.29
N HIS A 47 -0.98 20.73 -5.84
CA HIS A 47 -2.21 20.46 -5.10
C HIS A 47 -2.36 18.96 -4.81
N SER A 48 -2.66 18.62 -3.55
CA SER A 48 -2.84 17.22 -3.15
C SER A 48 -4.07 16.62 -3.80
N HIS A 49 -3.86 15.65 -4.69
CA HIS A 49 -4.92 14.90 -5.35
C HIS A 49 -4.59 13.40 -5.38
N SER A 50 -5.59 12.62 -5.75
CA SER A 50 -5.50 11.19 -6.06
C SER A 50 -6.07 10.98 -7.46
N GLN A 51 -5.77 9.84 -8.08
CA GLN A 51 -6.22 9.50 -9.41
C GLN A 51 -6.96 8.15 -9.39
N ILE A 52 -7.96 8.02 -10.26
CA ILE A 52 -8.69 6.79 -10.49
C ILE A 52 -8.76 6.55 -12.00
N VAL A 53 -8.30 5.40 -12.45
CA VAL A 53 -8.20 5.06 -13.88
C VAL A 53 -8.82 3.69 -14.10
N SER A 54 -9.91 3.63 -14.86
CA SER A 54 -10.48 2.37 -15.35
C SER A 54 -9.91 2.04 -16.72
N PHE A 55 -9.58 0.77 -16.95
CA PHE A 55 -9.10 0.32 -18.27
C PHE A 55 -9.54 -1.11 -18.58
N ASN A 56 -9.44 -1.48 -19.86
CA ASN A 56 -9.96 -2.71 -20.45
C ASN A 56 -8.96 -3.87 -20.46
N LEU A 57 -7.97 -3.84 -19.58
CA LEU A 57 -6.92 -4.86 -19.43
C LEU A 57 -6.84 -5.30 -17.97
N GLU A 58 -6.56 -6.58 -17.73
CA GLU A 58 -6.18 -7.08 -16.41
C GLU A 58 -4.69 -6.77 -16.15
N PRO A 59 -4.29 -6.16 -15.02
CA PRO A 59 -2.92 -5.74 -14.82
C PRO A 59 -1.96 -6.94 -14.83
N PRO A 60 -0.92 -6.97 -15.70
CA PRO A 60 -0.04 -8.12 -15.84
C PRO A 60 0.64 -8.55 -14.54
N GLN A 61 1.04 -7.58 -13.70
CA GLN A 61 1.67 -7.85 -12.41
C GLN A 61 0.70 -8.53 -11.43
N VAL A 62 -0.52 -8.00 -11.29
CA VAL A 62 -1.56 -8.60 -10.45
C VAL A 62 -1.89 -10.02 -10.93
N MET A 63 -1.95 -10.23 -12.25
CA MET A 63 -2.18 -11.55 -12.83
C MET A 63 -1.01 -12.52 -12.59
N ALA A 64 0.24 -12.04 -12.61
CA ALA A 64 1.40 -12.85 -12.25
C ALA A 64 1.34 -13.32 -10.79
N GLU A 65 0.93 -12.43 -9.88
CA GLU A 65 0.76 -12.75 -8.46
C GLU A 65 -0.39 -13.75 -8.21
N ILE A 66 -1.52 -13.59 -8.91
CA ILE A 66 -2.63 -14.57 -8.88
C ILE A 66 -2.14 -15.95 -9.39
N ASN A 67 -1.36 -15.99 -10.46
CA ASN A 67 -0.83 -17.25 -10.98
C ASN A 67 0.18 -17.88 -10.01
N ALA A 68 1.02 -17.07 -9.35
CA ALA A 68 1.94 -17.55 -8.34
C ALA A 68 1.19 -18.06 -7.09
N SER A 69 0.11 -17.40 -6.68
CA SER A 69 -0.68 -17.78 -5.50
C SER A 69 -1.42 -19.10 -5.68
N ARG A 70 -1.81 -19.46 -6.92
CA ARG A 70 -2.43 -20.76 -7.24
C ARG A 70 -1.56 -21.97 -6.92
N ASN A 71 -0.24 -21.81 -6.89
CA ASN A 71 0.70 -22.88 -6.54
C ASN A 71 0.87 -23.05 -5.03
N TYR A 72 0.24 -22.19 -4.22
CA TYR A 72 0.26 -22.24 -2.77
C TYR A 72 -1.01 -22.89 -2.22
N SER A 73 -0.89 -23.71 -1.17
CA SER A 73 -2.06 -24.29 -0.50
C SER A 73 -2.77 -23.24 0.36
N GLY A 74 -3.81 -22.62 -0.20
CA GLY A 74 -4.56 -21.53 0.44
C GLY A 74 -4.07 -20.15 0.00
N CYS A 75 -4.34 -19.11 0.80
CA CYS A 75 -3.91 -17.75 0.48
C CYS A 75 -2.49 -17.46 1.03
N PRO A 76 -1.48 -17.21 0.18
CA PRO A 76 -0.12 -16.91 0.66
C PRO A 76 -0.06 -15.60 1.45
N TYR A 77 -0.87 -14.61 1.10
CA TYR A 77 -0.94 -13.34 1.83
C TYR A 77 -1.59 -13.49 3.21
N CYS A 78 -2.57 -14.38 3.38
CA CYS A 78 -3.08 -14.71 4.71
C CYS A 78 -1.97 -15.28 5.59
N LYS A 79 -1.16 -16.21 5.04
CA LYS A 79 -0.01 -16.75 5.77
C LYS A 79 1.04 -15.68 6.08
N LEU A 80 1.33 -14.81 5.11
CA LEU A 80 2.24 -13.67 5.29
C LEU A 80 1.76 -12.79 6.45
N MET A 81 0.50 -12.38 6.45
CA MET A 81 -0.11 -11.54 7.49
C MET A 81 -0.05 -12.22 8.87
N GLU A 82 -0.29 -13.54 8.96
CA GLU A 82 -0.15 -14.29 10.21
C GLU A 82 1.26 -14.26 10.80
N ASN A 83 2.27 -14.30 9.93
CA ASN A 83 3.67 -14.26 10.32
C ASN A 83 4.10 -12.82 10.68
N GLU A 84 3.77 -11.85 9.83
CA GLU A 84 4.23 -10.47 9.97
C GLU A 84 3.60 -9.73 11.14
N LYS A 85 2.35 -10.04 11.53
CA LYS A 85 1.75 -9.43 12.73
C LYS A 85 2.49 -9.76 14.04
N LYS A 86 3.33 -10.80 14.03
CA LYS A 86 4.17 -11.22 15.16
C LYS A 86 5.65 -10.87 14.96
N SER A 87 6.03 -10.29 13.83
CA SER A 87 7.41 -10.00 13.48
C SER A 87 7.86 -8.61 13.96
N HIS A 88 9.17 -8.38 13.96
CA HIS A 88 9.76 -7.06 14.18
C HIS A 88 9.48 -6.06 13.05
N ARG A 89 8.94 -6.52 11.91
CA ARG A 89 8.56 -5.70 10.75
C ARG A 89 7.14 -5.14 10.83
N ARG A 90 6.34 -5.54 11.83
CA ARG A 90 5.01 -4.96 12.08
C ARG A 90 5.14 -3.47 12.37
N VAL A 91 4.38 -2.64 11.67
CA VAL A 91 4.29 -1.19 11.91
C VAL A 91 3.15 -0.88 12.88
N LYS A 92 1.92 -1.23 12.53
CA LYS A 92 0.72 -0.95 13.34
C LYS A 92 -0.28 -2.09 13.21
N GLU A 93 -1.11 -2.28 14.23
CA GLU A 93 -2.23 -3.24 14.24
C GLU A 93 -3.46 -2.59 14.90
N THR A 94 -4.64 -2.82 14.34
CA THR A 94 -5.96 -2.41 14.87
C THR A 94 -6.86 -3.63 15.01
N GLY A 95 -8.19 -3.47 15.11
CA GLY A 95 -9.13 -4.60 15.14
C GLY A 95 -9.11 -5.40 13.84
N SER A 96 -9.28 -4.70 12.71
CA SER A 96 -9.47 -5.30 11.39
C SER A 96 -8.24 -5.26 10.49
N PHE A 97 -7.23 -4.44 10.79
CA PHE A 97 -6.05 -4.27 9.93
C PHE A 97 -4.72 -4.52 10.66
N ALA A 98 -3.71 -4.85 9.86
CA ALA A 98 -2.32 -4.85 10.26
C ALA A 98 -1.49 -4.22 9.13
N SER A 99 -0.42 -3.53 9.50
CA SER A 99 0.55 -3.00 8.56
C SER A 99 1.95 -3.41 8.94
N PHE A 100 2.79 -3.66 7.94
CA PHE A 100 4.16 -4.13 8.11
C PHE A 100 5.01 -3.70 6.93
N THR A 101 6.32 -3.68 7.13
CA THR A 101 7.29 -3.56 6.04
C THR A 101 7.52 -4.97 5.47
N PRO A 102 7.37 -5.19 4.16
CA PRO A 102 7.52 -6.53 3.60
C PRO A 102 8.98 -6.99 3.71
N TYR A 103 9.20 -8.27 4.01
CA TYR A 103 10.55 -8.85 4.08
C TYR A 103 11.37 -8.59 2.80
N ALA A 104 10.72 -8.65 1.63
CA ALA A 104 11.32 -8.35 0.33
C ALA A 104 10.88 -6.95 -0.17
N SER A 105 11.06 -5.91 0.64
CA SER A 105 10.75 -4.52 0.27
C SER A 105 11.59 -4.05 -0.92
N ARG A 106 10.93 -3.50 -1.94
CA ARG A 106 11.54 -2.92 -3.15
C ARG A 106 11.93 -1.45 -2.95
N PHE A 107 11.19 -0.75 -2.10
CA PHE A 107 11.41 0.67 -1.81
C PHE A 107 11.82 0.90 -0.34
N ASN A 108 12.60 1.96 -0.12
CA ASN A 108 12.92 2.41 1.23
C ASN A 108 11.63 2.72 1.98
N TYR A 109 11.48 2.18 3.20
CA TYR A 109 10.27 2.35 4.02
C TYR A 109 8.95 1.87 3.35
N GLU A 110 9.04 0.96 2.38
CA GLU A 110 7.84 0.32 1.81
C GLU A 110 6.99 -0.29 2.91
N THR A 111 5.69 0.01 2.88
CA THR A 111 4.75 -0.46 3.89
C THR A 111 3.49 -0.96 3.23
N TRP A 112 3.05 -2.13 3.67
CA TRP A 112 1.79 -2.72 3.22
C TRP A 112 0.76 -2.68 4.34
N ILE A 113 -0.50 -2.40 4.00
CA ILE A 113 -1.64 -2.41 4.92
C ILE A 113 -2.60 -3.52 4.47
N PHE A 114 -2.76 -4.55 5.30
CA PHE A 114 -3.60 -5.70 5.04
C PHE A 114 -4.81 -5.73 5.97
N PRO A 115 -6.00 -6.12 5.47
CA PRO A 115 -7.06 -6.61 6.34
C PRO A 115 -6.63 -7.94 6.95
N LYS A 116 -7.04 -8.20 8.19
CA LYS A 116 -6.73 -9.48 8.87
C LYS A 116 -7.59 -10.63 8.33
N LYS A 117 -8.79 -10.29 7.86
CA LYS A 117 -9.68 -11.22 7.14
C LYS A 117 -9.32 -11.19 5.67
N HIS A 118 -9.38 -12.35 5.02
CA HIS A 118 -9.24 -12.43 3.57
C HIS A 118 -10.39 -11.68 2.91
N THR A 119 -10.05 -10.56 2.29
CA THR A 119 -10.96 -9.68 1.57
C THR A 119 -10.34 -9.37 0.22
N ILE A 120 -11.15 -9.26 -0.84
CA ILE A 120 -10.65 -9.10 -2.21
C ILE A 120 -10.96 -7.72 -2.80
N SER A 121 -11.72 -6.89 -2.10
CA SER A 121 -12.14 -5.59 -2.60
C SER A 121 -12.24 -4.53 -1.50
N LEU A 122 -11.91 -3.29 -1.84
CA LEU A 122 -12.16 -2.14 -0.98
C LEU A 122 -13.67 -1.97 -0.65
N LEU A 123 -14.54 -2.46 -1.53
CA LEU A 123 -16.00 -2.31 -1.40
C LEU A 123 -16.63 -3.18 -0.31
N GLU A 124 -15.88 -4.14 0.25
CA GLU A 124 -16.37 -5.06 1.27
C GLU A 124 -16.24 -4.51 2.70
N PHE A 125 -15.49 -3.42 2.88
CA PHE A 125 -15.24 -2.85 4.20
C PHE A 125 -16.39 -1.95 4.68
N SER A 126 -16.73 -2.11 5.95
CA SER A 126 -17.61 -1.19 6.68
C SER A 126 -16.98 0.19 6.87
N ASN A 127 -17.79 1.18 7.26
CA ASN A 127 -17.29 2.52 7.57
C ASN A 127 -16.24 2.54 8.69
N ASP A 128 -16.40 1.68 9.69
CA ASP A 128 -15.48 1.57 10.82
C ASP A 128 -14.15 0.93 10.36
N GLU A 129 -14.20 -0.09 9.51
CA GLU A 129 -13.02 -0.68 8.89
C GLU A 129 -12.28 0.30 7.98
N LEU A 130 -13.01 1.09 7.17
CA LEU A 130 -12.40 2.17 6.37
C LEU A 130 -11.78 3.25 7.25
N ARG A 131 -12.34 3.51 8.44
CA ARG A 131 -11.74 4.45 9.41
C ARG A 131 -10.43 3.89 9.96
N GLU A 132 -10.38 2.63 10.37
CA GLU A 132 -9.14 1.98 10.80
C GLU A 132 -8.09 2.01 9.69
N MET A 133 -8.48 1.72 8.45
CA MET A 133 -7.59 1.84 7.29
C MET A 133 -7.03 3.26 7.12
N ALA A 134 -7.87 4.30 7.29
CA ALA A 134 -7.44 5.68 7.27
C ALA A 134 -6.45 6.02 8.41
N GLU A 135 -6.61 5.44 9.61
CA GLU A 135 -5.67 5.58 10.72
C GLU A 135 -4.30 4.98 10.41
N HIS A 136 -4.26 3.81 9.75
CA HIS A 136 -3.01 3.21 9.28
C HIS A 136 -2.29 4.13 8.27
N ILE A 137 -3.02 4.60 7.26
CA ILE A 137 -2.48 5.54 6.26
C ILE A 137 -1.96 6.81 6.97
N LYS A 138 -2.74 7.40 7.88
CA LYS A 138 -2.32 8.60 8.61
C LYS A 138 -1.05 8.36 9.41
N HIS A 139 -0.97 7.26 10.14
CA HIS A 139 0.18 6.91 10.96
C HIS A 139 1.46 6.83 10.11
N ILE A 140 1.43 6.02 9.04
CA ILE A 140 2.58 5.81 8.14
C ILE A 140 2.98 7.14 7.49
N LEU A 141 2.03 7.85 6.90
CA LEU A 141 2.31 9.12 6.21
C LEU A 141 2.82 10.21 7.15
N SER A 142 2.42 10.22 8.42
CA SER A 142 2.93 11.19 9.40
C SER A 142 4.38 10.93 9.76
N ARG A 143 4.83 9.67 9.76
CA ARG A 143 6.24 9.31 9.93
C ARG A 143 7.06 9.65 8.70
N LEU A 144 6.57 9.31 7.51
CA LEU A 144 7.25 9.68 6.26
C LEU A 144 7.39 11.20 6.09
N LYS A 145 6.44 11.99 6.63
CA LYS A 145 6.53 13.46 6.65
C LYS A 145 7.75 13.97 7.41
N THR A 146 8.23 13.28 8.45
CA THR A 146 9.36 13.77 9.27
C THR A 146 10.68 13.80 8.49
N ILE A 147 10.75 13.05 7.39
CA ILE A 147 11.90 12.96 6.49
C ILE A 147 11.56 13.50 5.08
N ASP A 148 10.40 14.13 4.93
CA ASP A 148 9.86 14.73 3.70
C ASP A 148 10.01 13.85 2.45
N ILE A 149 9.83 12.53 2.58
CA ILE A 149 10.06 11.59 1.48
C ILE A 149 8.84 11.51 0.54
N PRO A 150 8.99 11.79 -0.77
CA PRO A 150 7.94 11.59 -1.77
C PRO A 150 7.45 10.13 -1.76
N TYR A 151 6.21 9.86 -2.18
CA TYR A 151 5.66 8.51 -2.13
C TYR A 151 4.57 8.26 -3.17
N ASN A 152 4.37 6.99 -3.48
CA ASN A 152 3.14 6.52 -4.12
C ASN A 152 2.31 5.72 -3.12
N LEU A 153 0.99 5.84 -3.19
CA LEU A 153 0.05 5.03 -2.42
C LEU A 153 -0.99 4.46 -3.39
N PHE A 154 -1.23 3.15 -3.38
CA PHE A 154 -2.18 2.54 -4.30
C PHE A 154 -2.85 1.30 -3.72
N LEU A 155 -4.02 0.99 -4.26
CA LEU A 155 -4.76 -0.23 -3.95
C LEU A 155 -4.22 -1.40 -4.78
N HIS A 156 -4.10 -2.55 -4.16
CA HIS A 156 -3.69 -3.79 -4.80
C HIS A 156 -4.73 -4.88 -4.55
N TYR A 157 -5.42 -5.31 -5.62
CA TYR A 157 -6.57 -6.20 -5.51
C TYR A 157 -6.85 -6.90 -6.86
N PRO A 158 -7.47 -8.09 -6.86
CA PRO A 158 -7.67 -8.89 -8.06
C PRO A 158 -8.69 -8.24 -9.01
N PRO A 159 -8.56 -8.44 -10.34
CA PRO A 159 -9.64 -8.18 -11.27
C PRO A 159 -10.85 -9.10 -11.03
N LYS A 160 -12.01 -8.68 -11.54
CA LYS A 160 -13.28 -9.40 -11.36
C LYS A 160 -13.15 -10.87 -11.80
N GLY A 161 -13.50 -11.80 -10.92
CA GLY A 161 -13.47 -13.24 -11.19
C GLY A 161 -12.18 -13.95 -10.76
N HIS A 162 -11.21 -13.22 -10.20
CA HIS A 162 -10.02 -13.79 -9.59
C HIS A 162 -10.02 -13.61 -8.07
N ASP A 163 -9.13 -14.33 -7.40
CA ASP A 163 -8.94 -14.27 -5.95
C ASP A 163 -7.49 -13.88 -5.63
N LEU A 164 -7.34 -12.81 -4.84
CA LEU A 164 -6.08 -12.28 -4.34
C LEU A 164 -6.42 -11.42 -3.11
N HIS A 165 -5.62 -11.52 -2.07
CA HIS A 165 -5.87 -10.76 -0.84
C HIS A 165 -5.60 -9.27 -1.07
N PHE A 166 -6.65 -8.45 -0.92
CA PHE A 166 -6.58 -6.99 -0.98
C PHE A 166 -5.53 -6.43 -0.01
N HIS A 167 -4.79 -5.43 -0.45
CA HIS A 167 -3.96 -4.60 0.42
C HIS A 167 -3.70 -3.23 -0.19
N ILE A 168 -3.17 -2.32 0.62
CA ILE A 168 -2.64 -1.03 0.17
C ILE A 168 -1.12 -1.10 0.24
N GLU A 169 -0.46 -0.62 -0.80
CA GLU A 169 0.98 -0.40 -0.78
C GLU A 169 1.27 1.10 -0.68
N ILE A 170 2.17 1.47 0.23
CA ILE A 170 2.80 2.79 0.30
C ILE A 170 4.27 2.59 -0.04
N THR A 171 4.72 3.23 -1.11
CA THR A 171 6.06 3.07 -1.69
C THR A 171 6.79 4.42 -1.73
N PRO A 172 7.56 4.74 -0.68
CA PRO A 172 8.34 5.97 -0.63
C PRO A 172 9.47 5.98 -1.69
N ARG A 173 9.77 7.17 -2.22
CA ARG A 173 10.63 7.38 -3.40
C ARG A 173 11.93 8.08 -3.02
N GLY A 174 12.59 7.54 -1.98
CA GLY A 174 13.89 8.04 -1.51
C GLY A 174 15.09 7.49 -2.29
N GLY A 175 14.94 6.32 -2.91
CA GLY A 175 15.93 5.74 -3.81
C GLY A 175 15.65 6.10 -5.27
N ILE A 176 16.67 6.54 -6.00
CA ILE A 176 16.58 6.76 -7.45
C ILE A 176 16.97 5.47 -8.16
N TRP A 177 16.01 4.83 -8.82
CA TRP A 177 16.29 3.70 -9.69
C TRP A 177 17.13 4.14 -10.88
N ALA A 178 18.16 3.36 -11.18
CA ALA A 178 19.14 3.65 -12.21
C ALA A 178 19.20 2.51 -13.23
N GLY A 179 20.27 2.49 -14.03
CA GLY A 179 20.43 1.53 -15.12
C GLY A 179 20.35 0.06 -14.67
N PHE A 180 20.76 -0.25 -13.43
CA PHE A 180 20.68 -1.60 -12.90
C PHE A 180 19.23 -2.05 -12.73
N GLU A 181 18.41 -1.27 -12.01
CA GLU A 181 17.00 -1.57 -11.79
C GLU A 181 16.21 -1.61 -13.12
N PHE A 182 16.45 -0.65 -14.01
CA PHE A 182 15.76 -0.60 -15.30
C PHE A 182 16.13 -1.75 -16.24
N THR A 183 17.39 -2.23 -16.20
CA THR A 183 17.85 -3.32 -17.10
C THR A 183 17.49 -4.70 -16.57
N THR A 184 17.45 -4.87 -15.25
CA THR A 184 17.34 -6.21 -14.63
C THR A 184 16.01 -6.47 -13.95
N ALA A 185 15.22 -5.43 -13.65
CA ALA A 185 14.07 -5.47 -12.75
C ALA A 185 14.42 -5.97 -11.33
N ILE A 186 15.70 -6.03 -10.95
CA ILE A 186 16.17 -6.30 -9.59
C ILE A 186 16.33 -4.96 -8.88
N THR A 187 15.78 -4.86 -7.67
CA THR A 187 15.82 -3.62 -6.88
C THR A 187 16.91 -3.68 -5.81
N ILE A 188 17.62 -2.57 -5.62
CA ILE A 188 18.51 -2.38 -4.48
C ILE A 188 17.79 -1.51 -3.44
N ASN A 189 17.62 -2.05 -2.24
CA ASN A 189 17.03 -1.34 -1.10
C ASN A 189 18.09 -1.19 -0.02
N SER A 190 18.47 0.06 0.28
CA SER A 190 19.50 0.36 1.27
C SER A 190 18.97 0.37 2.71
N ILE A 191 17.65 0.28 2.89
CA ILE A 191 17.00 0.28 4.20
C ILE A 191 16.43 -1.11 4.46
N SER A 192 16.88 -1.76 5.53
CA SER A 192 16.29 -3.04 5.94
C SER A 192 14.83 -2.85 6.35
N PRO A 193 13.95 -3.83 6.08
CA PRO A 193 12.55 -3.71 6.45
C PRO A 193 12.39 -3.65 7.99
N GLU A 194 13.25 -4.28 8.77
CA GLU A 194 13.25 -4.18 10.23
C GLU A 194 13.52 -2.75 10.71
N PHE A 195 14.53 -2.08 10.14
CA PHE A 195 14.83 -0.68 10.46
C PHE A 195 13.66 0.23 10.05
N ALA A 196 13.15 0.05 8.83
CA ALA A 196 12.01 0.81 8.35
C ALA A 196 10.80 0.67 9.29
N ALA A 197 10.53 -0.53 9.79
CA ALA A 197 9.42 -0.75 10.71
C ALA A 197 9.64 -0.04 12.05
N SER A 198 10.85 -0.07 12.62
CA SER A 198 11.18 0.69 13.84
C SER A 198 11.02 2.20 13.64
N PHE A 199 11.49 2.75 12.52
CA PHE A 199 11.28 4.16 12.17
C PHE A 199 9.79 4.51 12.06
N LEU A 200 9.01 3.66 11.37
CA LEU A 200 7.57 3.86 11.18
C LEU A 200 6.76 3.66 12.46
N ARG A 201 7.27 2.91 13.45
CA ARG A 201 6.68 2.85 14.80
C ARG A 201 7.00 4.06 15.66
N GLY A 202 7.97 4.88 15.25
CA GLY A 202 8.47 5.99 16.03
C GLY A 202 9.46 5.60 17.12
N GLU A 203 10.08 4.42 17.00
CA GLU A 203 11.11 3.97 17.95
C GLU A 203 12.45 4.64 17.68
N VAL A 204 12.72 4.98 16.42
CA VAL A 204 13.98 5.60 15.97
C VAL A 204 13.74 6.74 14.97
N ASP A 205 14.72 7.63 14.84
CA ASP A 205 14.82 8.61 13.77
C ASP A 205 15.44 8.01 12.49
N GLU A 206 15.66 8.84 11.46
CA GLU A 206 16.21 8.41 10.18
C GLU A 206 17.70 8.00 10.25
N GLN A 207 18.42 8.45 11.29
CA GLN A 207 19.80 8.05 11.58
C GLN A 207 19.88 6.81 12.47
N GLY A 208 18.74 6.32 12.98
CA GLY A 208 18.67 5.18 13.89
C GLY A 208 18.85 5.52 15.36
N ASN A 209 18.82 6.80 15.73
CA ASN A 209 18.83 7.20 17.13
C ASN A 209 17.44 6.98 17.75
N PRO A 210 17.34 6.50 19.00
CA PRO A 210 16.05 6.32 19.66
C PRO A 210 15.26 7.64 19.78
N GLN A 211 13.95 7.59 19.52
CA GLN A 211 13.03 8.70 19.80
C GLN A 211 12.35 8.46 21.16
N LEU A 212 12.55 9.41 22.09
CA LEU A 212 11.98 9.41 23.45
C LEU A 212 10.46 9.65 23.44
#